data_AF-A0A951VGP7-F1
#
_entry.id   AF-A0A951VGP7-F1
#
_cell.length_a   1.000
_cell.length_b   1.000
_cell.length_c   1.000
_cell.angle_alpha   90.00
_cell.angle_beta   90.00
_cell.angle_gamma   90.00
#
_symmetry.space_group_name_H-M   'P 1'
#
loop_
_entity.id
_entity.type
_entity.pdbx_description
1 polymer ?
#
loop_
_entity_poly.entity_id
_entity_poly.type
_entity_poly.pdbx_seq_one_letter_code
_entity_poly.pdbx_strand_id
1 'polypeptide(L)'
;MNIVEIPNFCDLEMTSNDPYQRDRDQWPLFRTKSATAVMEKADSFLRYVRNKGERPVLCFYFHPWEFYPMPQGAMDFGECMVTPLPFIVENCGPKAIAELDTLCGLLLDREGRFITAGQLAREFKENK
;
A
#
# COMPACT_ATOMS: atom_id res chain seq x y z
N MET A 1 24.31 -15.29 4.06
CA MET A 1 23.18 -14.52 4.60
C MET A 1 21.92 -14.99 3.88
N ASN A 2 20.94 -15.55 4.58
CA ASN A 2 19.70 -16.08 3.98
C ASN A 2 18.55 -15.12 4.29
N ILE A 3 18.56 -13.96 3.64
CA ILE A 3 17.51 -12.94 3.80
C ILE A 3 16.66 -12.92 2.53
N VAL A 4 15.35 -12.81 2.71
CA VAL A 4 14.39 -12.53 1.63
C VAL A 4 13.99 -11.07 1.74
N GLU A 5 14.22 -10.31 0.66
CA GLU A 5 13.91 -8.89 0.60
C GLU A 5 12.56 -8.71 -0.09
N ILE A 6 11.65 -7.99 0.56
CA ILE A 6 10.31 -7.70 0.04
C ILE A 6 10.20 -6.18 -0.05
N PRO A 7 10.32 -5.59 -1.25
CA PRO A 7 10.16 -4.14 -1.39
C PRO A 7 8.70 -3.75 -1.11
N ASN A 8 8.52 -2.59 -0.47
CA ASN A 8 7.25 -1.87 -0.55
C ASN A 8 7.03 -1.52 -2.04
N PHE A 9 5.88 -1.89 -2.61
CA PHE A 9 5.69 -1.74 -4.04
C PHE A 9 5.29 -0.30 -4.41
N CYS A 10 5.73 0.12 -5.59
CA CYS A 10 5.31 1.34 -6.25
C CYS A 10 5.19 1.08 -7.76
N ASP A 11 4.51 1.97 -8.49
CA ASP A 11 4.37 1.86 -9.93
C ASP A 11 5.69 2.20 -10.65
N LEU A 12 6.46 1.15 -11.00
CA LEU A 12 7.76 1.30 -11.65
C LEU A 12 7.69 1.56 -13.16
N GLU A 13 6.52 1.41 -13.79
CA GLU A 13 6.36 1.71 -15.23
C GLU A 13 5.82 3.13 -15.47
N MET A 14 5.24 3.76 -14.45
CA MET A 14 4.72 5.12 -14.51
C MET A 14 5.83 6.17 -14.68
N THR A 15 5.62 7.11 -15.60
CA THR A 15 6.37 8.38 -15.62
C THR A 15 5.85 9.29 -14.50
N SER A 16 6.70 9.57 -13.52
CA SER A 16 6.38 10.45 -12.40
C SER A 16 6.28 11.90 -12.83
N ASN A 17 5.30 12.63 -12.26
CA ASN A 17 5.25 14.10 -12.30
C ASN A 17 5.67 14.73 -10.96
N ASP A 18 5.95 13.92 -9.94
CA ASP A 18 6.52 14.37 -8.66
C ASP A 18 8.07 14.37 -8.72
N PRO A 19 8.76 15.45 -8.31
CA PRO A 19 10.23 15.50 -8.31
C PRO A 19 10.90 14.41 -7.46
N TYR A 20 10.18 13.86 -6.48
CA TYR A 20 10.62 12.79 -5.60
C TYR A 20 9.94 11.45 -5.91
N GLN A 21 9.17 11.38 -7.00
CA GLN A 21 8.51 10.17 -7.51
C GLN A 21 7.52 9.52 -6.53
N ARG A 22 6.98 10.31 -5.59
CA ARG A 22 6.04 9.86 -4.56
C ARG A 22 4.65 9.53 -5.13
N ASP A 23 4.33 10.07 -6.30
CA ASP A 23 3.10 9.76 -7.03
C ASP A 23 3.07 8.32 -7.56
N ARG A 24 4.19 7.60 -7.54
CA ARG A 24 4.25 6.16 -7.80
C ARG A 24 3.83 5.31 -6.61
N ASP A 25 3.86 5.86 -5.40
CA ASP A 25 3.57 5.11 -4.20
C ASP A 25 2.07 4.78 -4.10
N GLN A 26 1.78 3.69 -3.40
CA GLN A 26 0.42 3.24 -3.11
C GLN A 26 -0.26 4.03 -1.98
N TRP A 27 0.52 4.62 -1.07
CA TRP A 27 -0.01 5.24 0.14
C TRP A 27 -0.21 6.75 -0.10
N PRO A 28 -1.32 7.35 0.35
CA PRO A 28 -2.51 6.78 1.01
C PRO A 28 -3.69 6.60 0.03
N LEU A 29 -3.42 6.12 -1.18
CA LEU A 29 -4.37 6.21 -2.30
C LEU A 29 -5.63 5.37 -2.09
N PHE A 30 -5.56 4.25 -1.37
CA PHE A 30 -6.73 3.40 -1.15
C PHE A 30 -7.90 4.18 -0.54
N ARG A 31 -7.62 5.11 0.39
CA ARG A 31 -8.64 5.93 1.06
C ARG A 31 -8.81 7.33 0.48
N THR A 32 -7.75 7.93 -0.08
CA THR A 32 -7.81 9.30 -0.65
C THR A 32 -8.29 9.30 -2.10
N LYS A 33 -8.18 8.18 -2.81
CA LYS A 33 -8.70 7.97 -4.16
C LYS A 33 -9.70 6.82 -4.19
N SER A 34 -9.22 5.58 -4.16
CA SER A 34 -10.01 4.35 -4.09
C SER A 34 -9.11 3.11 -4.10
N ALA A 35 -9.67 1.95 -3.79
CA ALA A 35 -9.07 0.63 -4.00
C ALA A 35 -8.64 0.41 -5.46
N THR A 36 -9.48 0.83 -6.41
CA THR A 36 -9.18 0.72 -7.85
C THR A 36 -7.93 1.51 -8.24
N ALA A 37 -7.76 2.73 -7.72
CA ALA A 37 -6.58 3.54 -7.99
C ALA A 37 -5.28 2.90 -7.48
N VAL A 38 -5.34 2.16 -6.36
CA VAL A 38 -4.20 1.36 -5.88
C VAL A 38 -3.97 0.15 -6.79
N MET A 39 -5.04 -0.50 -7.25
CA MET A 39 -4.95 -1.66 -8.14
C MET A 39 -4.35 -1.31 -9.50
N GLU A 40 -4.58 -0.12 -10.05
CA GLU A 40 -3.90 0.35 -11.27
C GLU A 40 -2.37 0.33 -11.12
N LYS A 41 -1.87 0.83 -9.98
CA LYS A 41 -0.43 0.80 -9.65
C LYS A 41 0.07 -0.62 -9.41
N ALA A 42 -0.73 -1.42 -8.71
CA ALA A 42 -0.40 -2.82 -8.46
C ALA A 42 -0.29 -3.60 -9.77
N ASP A 43 -1.26 -3.46 -10.68
CA ASP A 43 -1.27 -4.15 -11.98
C ASP A 43 -0.06 -3.75 -12.84
N SER A 44 0.34 -2.47 -12.79
CA SER A 44 1.56 -1.98 -13.44
C SER A 44 2.83 -2.62 -12.86
N PHE A 45 2.97 -2.62 -11.54
CA PHE A 45 4.09 -3.27 -10.87
C PHE A 45 4.13 -4.79 -11.11
N LEU A 46 2.98 -5.47 -11.07
CA LEU A 46 2.87 -6.90 -11.35
C LEU A 46 3.37 -7.23 -12.76
N ARG A 47 2.99 -6.42 -13.76
CA ARG A 47 3.48 -6.56 -15.14
C ARG A 47 5.00 -6.36 -15.22
N TYR A 48 5.52 -5.31 -14.59
CA TYR A 48 6.96 -5.06 -14.52
C TYR A 48 7.75 -6.26 -13.96
N VAL A 49 7.32 -6.79 -12.81
CA VAL A 49 8.00 -7.92 -12.15
C VAL A 49 7.90 -9.20 -12.99
N ARG A 50 6.71 -9.50 -13.54
CA ARG A 50 6.51 -10.66 -14.42
C ARG A 50 7.36 -10.59 -15.69
N ASN A 51 7.49 -9.41 -16.28
CA ASN A 51 8.33 -9.18 -17.47
C ASN A 51 9.82 -9.43 -17.19
N LYS A 52 10.26 -9.36 -15.93
CA LYS A 52 11.60 -9.76 -15.51
C LYS A 52 11.76 -11.26 -15.23
N GLY A 53 10.68 -12.04 -15.32
CA GLY A 53 10.69 -13.46 -14.95
C GLY A 53 10.73 -13.71 -13.45
N GLU A 54 10.45 -12.69 -12.64
CA GLU A 54 10.50 -12.76 -11.18
C GLU A 54 9.11 -13.04 -10.59
N ARG A 55 9.08 -13.63 -9.40
CA ARG A 55 7.82 -13.85 -8.67
C ARG A 55 7.28 -12.53 -8.12
N PRO A 56 6.07 -12.08 -8.51
CA PRO A 56 5.50 -10.86 -7.95
C PRO A 56 5.08 -11.03 -6.50
N VAL A 57 5.37 -10.00 -5.69
CA VAL A 57 4.93 -9.85 -4.30
C VAL A 57 4.51 -8.39 -4.09
N LEU A 58 3.28 -8.17 -3.65
CA LEU A 58 2.78 -6.84 -3.29
C LEU A 58 2.85 -6.68 -1.77
N CYS A 59 3.69 -5.77 -1.29
CA CYS A 59 3.79 -5.42 0.13
C CYS A 59 3.08 -4.10 0.39
N PHE A 60 2.02 -4.14 1.20
CA PHE A 60 1.21 -2.97 1.52
C PHE A 60 1.69 -2.29 2.80
N TYR A 61 1.77 -0.95 2.80
CA TYR A 61 2.12 -0.15 3.97
C TYR A 61 0.89 0.64 4.46
N PHE A 62 0.32 0.21 5.58
CA PHE A 62 -0.84 0.83 6.22
C PHE A 62 -0.55 1.12 7.69
N HIS A 63 -1.16 2.17 8.22
CA HIS A 63 -1.09 2.49 9.64
C HIS A 63 -2.44 2.19 10.33
N PRO A 64 -2.43 1.69 11.59
CA PRO A 64 -3.67 1.38 12.31
C PRO A 64 -4.64 2.55 12.44
N TRP A 65 -4.12 3.78 12.57
CA TRP A 65 -4.93 4.98 12.73
C TRP A 65 -5.75 5.34 11.48
N GLU A 66 -5.40 4.80 10.31
CA GLU A 66 -6.15 5.05 9.06
C GLU A 66 -7.56 4.46 9.11
N PHE A 67 -7.76 3.44 9.96
CA PHE A 67 -9.03 2.71 10.09
C PHE A 67 -9.89 3.20 11.25
N TYR A 68 -9.54 4.34 11.86
CA TYR A 68 -10.33 4.98 12.91
C TYR A 68 -10.66 6.43 12.55
N PRO A 69 -11.80 7.00 12.97
CA PRO A 69 -12.09 8.42 12.75
C PRO A 69 -11.01 9.31 13.36
N MET A 70 -10.25 10.00 12.51
CA MET A 70 -9.18 10.89 12.94
C MET A 70 -9.68 12.31 13.19
N PRO A 71 -9.21 12.99 14.25
CA PRO A 71 -9.51 14.41 14.48
C PRO A 71 -9.14 15.26 13.26
N GLN A 72 -9.96 16.26 12.98
CA GLN A 72 -9.74 17.21 11.89
C GLN A 72 -9.19 18.52 12.46
N GLY A 73 -8.32 19.19 11.70
CA GLY A 73 -7.72 20.45 12.11
C GLY A 73 -6.58 20.26 13.11
N ALA A 74 -6.37 21.26 13.96
CA ALA A 74 -5.29 21.30 14.93
C ALA A 74 -5.55 20.34 16.09
N MET A 75 -4.62 19.44 16.36
CA MET A 75 -4.65 18.51 17.49
C MET A 75 -3.74 19.01 18.61
N ASP A 76 -4.26 19.04 19.83
CA ASP A 76 -3.50 19.42 21.03
C ASP A 76 -2.56 18.28 21.44
N PHE A 77 -1.26 18.56 21.46
CA PHE A 77 -0.19 17.66 21.89
C PHE A 77 0.41 18.10 23.25
N GLY A 78 -0.27 18.97 23.98
CA GLY A 78 0.11 19.49 25.30
C GLY A 78 1.16 20.61 25.25
N GLU A 79 2.18 20.49 24.41
CA GLU A 79 3.23 21.50 24.24
C GLU A 79 3.01 22.38 22.99
N CYS A 80 2.25 21.86 22.03
CA CYS A 80 1.95 22.52 20.77
C CYS A 80 0.66 21.98 20.16
N MET A 81 0.22 22.65 19.11
CA MET A 81 -0.83 22.15 18.23
C MET A 81 -0.20 21.56 16.98
N VAL A 82 -0.61 20.34 16.60
CA VAL A 82 -0.21 19.70 15.34
C VAL A 82 -1.39 19.71 14.37
N THR A 83 -1.23 20.39 13.25
CA THR A 83 -2.22 20.34 12.15
C THR A 83 -1.64 19.50 11.02
N PRO A 84 -2.13 18.26 10.81
CA PRO A 84 -1.67 17.43 9.71
C PRO A 84 -2.13 18.02 8.38
N LEU A 85 -1.41 17.73 7.30
CA LEU A 85 -1.90 18.05 5.95
C LEU A 85 -3.24 17.33 5.73
N PRO A 86 -4.23 17.95 5.03
CA PRO A 86 -5.59 17.43 4.96
C PRO A 86 -5.67 15.95 4.54
N PHE A 87 -4.91 15.56 3.52
CA PHE A 87 -4.90 14.19 2.99
C PHE A 87 -4.45 13.13 4.01
N ILE A 88 -3.71 13.52 5.07
CA ILE A 88 -3.25 12.59 6.10
C ILE A 88 -4.43 12.00 6.86
N VAL A 89 -5.45 12.81 7.18
CA VAL A 89 -6.64 12.39 7.94
C VAL A 89 -7.89 12.22 7.07
N GLU A 90 -7.80 12.59 5.79
CA GLU A 90 -8.89 12.49 4.83
C GLU A 90 -9.38 11.03 4.71
N ASN A 91 -10.69 10.83 4.84
CA ASN A 91 -11.32 9.52 4.64
C ASN A 91 -10.83 8.40 5.60
N CYS A 92 -10.17 8.73 6.71
CA CYS A 92 -9.88 7.76 7.77
C CYS A 92 -11.18 7.25 8.42
N GLY A 93 -11.15 6.02 8.95
CA GLY A 93 -12.31 5.38 9.57
C GLY A 93 -13.18 4.60 8.55
N PRO A 94 -14.52 4.75 8.54
CA PRO A 94 -15.41 3.89 7.76
C PRO A 94 -15.07 3.77 6.27
N LYS A 95 -14.67 4.87 5.62
CA LYS A 95 -14.29 4.85 4.19
C LYS A 95 -13.00 4.05 3.97
N ALA A 96 -11.96 4.28 4.77
CA ALA A 96 -10.73 3.50 4.68
C ALA A 96 -10.97 1.99 4.88
N ILE A 97 -11.87 1.60 5.78
CA ILE A 97 -12.27 0.20 5.99
C ILE A 97 -12.95 -0.37 4.73
N ALA A 98 -13.93 0.34 4.18
CA ALA A 98 -14.66 -0.10 2.97
C ALA A 98 -13.75 -0.23 1.74
N GLU A 99 -12.81 0.69 1.58
CA GLU A 99 -11.83 0.64 0.49
C GLU A 99 -10.80 -0.48 0.70
N LEU A 100 -10.39 -0.77 1.94
CA LEU A 100 -9.52 -1.93 2.21
C LEU A 100 -10.23 -3.25 1.90
N ASP A 101 -11.51 -3.38 2.26
CA ASP A 101 -12.32 -4.57 1.94
C ASP A 101 -12.44 -4.76 0.43
N THR A 102 -12.74 -3.68 -0.30
CA THR A 102 -12.78 -3.68 -1.78
C THR A 102 -11.44 -4.08 -2.37
N LEU A 103 -10.33 -3.53 -1.86
CA LEU A 103 -8.98 -3.87 -2.30
C LEU A 103 -8.66 -5.35 -2.07
N CYS A 104 -9.06 -5.91 -0.92
CA CYS A 104 -8.90 -7.34 -0.64
C CYS A 104 -9.67 -8.19 -1.65
N GLY A 105 -10.91 -7.84 -1.97
CA GLY A 105 -11.69 -8.50 -3.01
C GLY A 105 -11.00 -8.48 -4.38
N LEU A 106 -10.56 -7.31 -4.84
CA LEU A 106 -9.87 -7.14 -6.13
C LEU A 106 -8.56 -7.95 -6.24
N LEU A 107 -7.86 -8.12 -5.13
CA LEU A 107 -6.65 -8.95 -5.05
C LEU A 107 -6.99 -10.44 -5.12
N LEU A 108 -8.04 -10.88 -4.43
CA LEU A 108 -8.52 -12.26 -4.48
C LEU A 108 -9.03 -12.65 -5.87
N ASP A 109 -9.73 -11.74 -6.55
CA ASP A 109 -10.19 -11.92 -7.93
C ASP A 109 -9.03 -12.11 -8.92
N ARG A 110 -7.82 -11.66 -8.56
CA ARG A 110 -6.55 -11.88 -9.31
C ARG A 110 -5.75 -13.07 -8.80
N GLU A 111 -6.40 -13.99 -8.08
CA GLU A 111 -5.79 -15.19 -7.49
C GLU A 111 -4.67 -14.86 -6.48
N GLY A 112 -4.73 -13.67 -5.87
CA GLY A 112 -3.79 -13.24 -4.84
C GLY A 112 -3.86 -14.10 -3.59
N ARG A 113 -2.70 -14.32 -2.95
CA ARG A 113 -2.60 -14.98 -1.63
C ARG A 113 -2.10 -14.01 -0.57
N PHE A 114 -2.83 -13.90 0.53
CA PHE A 114 -2.36 -13.19 1.71
C PHE A 114 -1.50 -14.12 2.56
N ILE A 115 -0.21 -13.78 2.66
CA ILE A 115 0.76 -14.54 3.45
C ILE A 115 1.60 -13.59 4.29
N THR A 116 2.05 -14.08 5.43
CA THR A 116 3.02 -13.39 6.26
C THR A 116 4.40 -13.40 5.58
N ALA A 117 5.24 -12.40 5.89
CA ALA A 117 6.63 -12.38 5.43
C ALA A 117 7.40 -13.65 5.83
N GLY A 118 7.09 -14.24 7.00
CA GLY A 118 7.67 -15.50 7.45
C GLY A 118 7.26 -16.71 6.61
N GLN A 119 6.00 -16.78 6.15
CA GLN A 119 5.57 -17.82 5.19
C GLN A 119 6.29 -17.67 3.86
N LEU A 120 6.37 -16.45 3.33
CA LEU A 120 7.08 -16.18 2.08
C LEU A 120 8.57 -16.57 2.18
N ALA A 121 9.23 -16.23 3.29
CA ALA A 121 10.62 -16.57 3.53
C ALA A 121 10.87 -18.09 3.57
N ARG A 122 9.92 -18.87 4.12
CA ARG A 122 9.98 -20.34 4.07
C ARG A 122 9.79 -20.88 2.66
N GLU A 123 8.77 -20.40 1.93
CA GLU A 123 8.54 -20.80 0.53
C GLU A 123 9.79 -20.54 -0.34
N PHE A 124 10.48 -19.41 -0.16
CA PHE A 124 11.71 -19.10 -0.90
C PHE A 124 12.91 -19.98 -0.52
N LYS A 125 12.95 -20.49 0.72
CA LYS A 125 14.01 -21.40 1.16
C LYS A 125 13.82 -22.81 0.59
N GLU A 126 12.57 -23.26 0.46
CA GLU A 126 12.21 -24.60 -0.02
C GLU A 126 12.29 -24.74 -1.55
N ASN A 127 12.14 -23.63 -2.28
CA ASN A 127 12.21 -23.59 -3.75
C ASN A 127 13.60 -23.22 -4.31
N LYS A 128 14.62 -23.13 -3.46
CA LYS A 128 16.04 -23.00 -3.87
C LYS A 128 16.69 -24.38 -3.91
#